data_AF-A0A537VV13-F1
#
_entry.id   AF-A0A537VV13-F1
#
_cell.length_a   1.000
_cell.length_b   1.000
_cell.length_c   1.000
_cell.angle_alpha   90.00
_cell.angle_beta   90.00
_cell.angle_gamma   90.00
#
_symmetry.space_group_name_H-M   'P 1'
#
loop_
_entity.id
_entity.type
_entity.pdbx_description
1 polymer ?
#
loop_
_entity_poly.entity_id
_entity_poly.type
_entity_poly.pdbx_seq_one_letter_code
_entity_poly.pdbx_strand_id
1 'polypeptide(L)'
;MPYVTEDNLTDVAMERWKDIPDPRLRQIMQSLIKHLHGFVRDIEPTQAEWAAAIDWLTRTGKLCSQKRQEFILTSDVLGVSMLVDAINHRRPGAATPSTVEGPFHVPNAPAMANGADMAQGAPGVPCFVTGTVRGLDGEPVAGAVLDLWQTDGE
;
A
#
# COMPACT_ATOMS: atom_id res chain seq x y z
N MET A 1 -12.95 -32.39 -23.45
CA MET A 1 -12.87 -30.95 -23.12
C MET A 1 -12.48 -30.22 -24.39
N PRO A 2 -13.09 -29.07 -24.72
CA PRO A 2 -12.59 -28.24 -25.81
C PRO A 2 -11.10 -27.91 -25.57
N TYR A 3 -10.33 -27.76 -26.65
CA TYR A 3 -8.93 -27.37 -26.54
C TYR A 3 -8.82 -25.98 -25.92
N VAL A 4 -7.82 -25.80 -25.05
CA VAL A 4 -7.50 -24.48 -24.49
C VAL A 4 -6.85 -23.64 -25.58
N THR A 5 -7.39 -22.46 -25.83
CA THR A 5 -6.91 -21.45 -26.75
C THR A 5 -6.63 -20.16 -26.00
N GLU A 6 -5.92 -19.23 -26.60
CA GLU A 6 -5.67 -17.91 -26.01
C GLU A 6 -6.99 -17.19 -25.65
N ASP A 7 -7.99 -17.28 -26.53
CA ASP A 7 -9.30 -16.67 -26.36
C ASP A 7 -10.05 -17.24 -25.14
N ASN A 8 -10.00 -18.56 -24.92
CA ASN A 8 -10.78 -19.22 -23.88
C ASN A 8 -10.01 -19.47 -22.57
N LEU A 9 -8.70 -19.24 -22.54
CA LEU A 9 -7.85 -19.57 -21.40
C LEU A 9 -8.25 -18.82 -20.12
N THR A 10 -8.69 -17.57 -20.21
CA THR A 10 -9.15 -16.81 -19.03
C THR A 10 -10.40 -17.46 -18.43
N ASP A 11 -11.37 -17.87 -19.25
CA ASP A 11 -12.59 -18.51 -18.79
C ASP A 11 -12.29 -19.87 -18.16
N VAL A 12 -11.43 -20.66 -18.80
CA VAL A 12 -10.96 -21.95 -18.26
C VAL A 12 -10.24 -21.76 -16.92
N ALA A 13 -9.43 -20.71 -16.77
CA ALA A 13 -8.77 -20.40 -15.51
C ALA A 13 -9.77 -19.99 -14.42
N MET A 14 -10.73 -19.11 -14.72
CA MET A 14 -11.76 -18.66 -13.79
C MET A 14 -12.67 -19.78 -13.30
N GLU A 15 -12.96 -20.78 -14.15
CA GLU A 15 -13.80 -21.94 -13.82
C GLU A 15 -13.25 -22.72 -12.61
N ARG A 16 -11.92 -22.76 -12.44
CA ARG A 16 -11.26 -23.43 -11.29
C ARG A 16 -11.54 -22.73 -9.96
N TRP A 17 -11.92 -21.46 -10.00
CA TRP A 17 -12.16 -20.64 -8.82
C TRP A 17 -13.65 -20.48 -8.52
N LYS A 18 -14.54 -21.07 -9.33
CA LYS A 18 -16.00 -20.92 -9.17
C LYS A 18 -16.54 -21.51 -7.87
N ASP A 19 -15.89 -22.54 -7.35
CA ASP A 19 -16.38 -23.34 -6.21
C ASP A 19 -15.77 -22.92 -4.86
N ILE A 20 -15.04 -21.78 -4.81
CA ILE A 20 -14.54 -21.24 -3.52
C ILE A 20 -15.74 -20.93 -2.61
N PRO A 21 -15.83 -21.49 -1.38
CA PRO A 21 -16.96 -21.25 -0.49
C PRO A 21 -17.12 -19.79 -0.06
N ASP A 22 -16.00 -19.08 0.17
CA ASP A 22 -16.01 -17.66 0.50
C ASP A 22 -16.35 -16.82 -0.75
N PRO A 23 -17.52 -16.15 -0.78
CA PRO A 23 -17.94 -15.36 -1.93
C PRO A 23 -17.03 -14.14 -2.17
N ARG A 24 -16.40 -13.58 -1.12
CA ARG A 24 -15.50 -12.43 -1.27
C ARG A 24 -14.17 -12.85 -1.85
N LEU A 25 -13.57 -13.94 -1.36
CA LEU A 25 -12.34 -14.49 -1.93
C LEU A 25 -12.55 -14.88 -3.40
N ARG A 26 -13.69 -15.49 -3.73
CA ARG A 26 -14.08 -15.81 -5.11
C ARG A 26 -14.05 -14.58 -6.01
N GLN A 27 -14.71 -13.50 -5.58
CA GLN A 27 -14.73 -12.23 -6.30
C GLN A 27 -13.33 -11.65 -6.50
N ILE A 28 -12.50 -11.66 -5.45
CA ILE A 28 -11.12 -11.14 -5.51
C ILE A 28 -10.29 -11.92 -6.54
N MET A 29 -10.29 -13.25 -6.45
CA MET A 29 -9.47 -14.10 -7.32
C MET A 29 -9.93 -14.03 -8.78
N GLN A 30 -11.23 -14.05 -9.05
CA GLN A 30 -11.74 -13.91 -10.41
C GLN A 30 -11.39 -12.56 -11.03
N SER A 31 -11.51 -11.47 -10.27
CA SER A 31 -11.12 -10.13 -10.72
C SER A 31 -9.60 -10.07 -11.02
N LEU A 32 -8.77 -10.57 -10.10
CA LEU A 32 -7.32 -10.61 -10.27
C LEU A 32 -6.92 -11.35 -11.55
N ILE A 33 -7.45 -12.56 -11.77
CA ILE A 33 -7.14 -13.37 -12.95
C ILE A 33 -7.55 -12.66 -14.23
N LYS A 34 -8.74 -12.06 -14.25
CA LYS A 34 -9.25 -11.33 -15.40
C LYS A 34 -8.33 -10.16 -15.76
N HIS A 35 -7.96 -9.33 -14.78
CA HIS A 35 -7.09 -8.17 -15.02
C HIS A 35 -5.65 -8.58 -15.37
N LEU A 36 -5.12 -9.64 -14.74
CA LEU A 36 -3.78 -10.13 -15.04
C LEU A 36 -3.67 -10.72 -16.45
N HIS A 37 -4.63 -11.56 -16.86
CA HIS A 37 -4.67 -12.07 -18.23
C HIS A 37 -4.93 -10.95 -19.25
N GLY A 38 -5.72 -9.93 -18.87
CA GLY A 38 -5.89 -8.73 -19.68
C GLY A 38 -4.57 -8.01 -19.95
N PHE A 39 -3.77 -7.77 -18.90
CA PHE A 39 -2.43 -7.19 -19.02
C PHE A 39 -1.48 -8.05 -19.86
N VAL A 40 -1.46 -9.37 -19.66
CA VAL A 40 -0.60 -10.27 -20.45
C VAL A 40 -0.95 -10.25 -21.94
N ARG A 41 -2.24 -10.16 -22.30
CA ARG A 41 -2.65 -10.01 -23.71
C ARG A 41 -2.31 -8.63 -24.27
N ASP A 42 -2.41 -7.58 -23.47
CA ASP A 42 -2.12 -6.21 -23.89
C ASP A 42 -0.65 -6.04 -24.30
N ILE A 43 0.28 -6.66 -23.56
CA ILE A 43 1.71 -6.49 -23.80
C ILE A 43 2.37 -7.63 -24.60
N GLU A 44 1.65 -8.73 -24.84
CA GLU A 44 2.14 -9.95 -25.53
C GLU A 44 3.59 -10.33 -25.16
N PRO A 45 3.89 -10.62 -23.88
CA PRO A 45 5.26 -10.69 -23.41
C PRO A 45 6.00 -11.89 -23.99
N THR A 46 7.28 -11.71 -24.26
CA THR A 46 8.17 -12.82 -24.60
C THR A 46 8.40 -13.73 -23.39
N GLN A 47 8.85 -14.96 -23.66
CA GLN A 47 9.23 -15.88 -22.58
C GLN A 47 10.37 -15.33 -21.71
N ALA A 48 11.27 -14.53 -22.29
CA ALA A 48 12.36 -13.90 -21.56
C ALA A 48 11.87 -12.83 -20.58
N GLU A 49 10.92 -11.98 -21.00
CA GLU A 49 10.30 -10.98 -20.12
C GLU A 49 9.49 -11.63 -19.01
N TRP A 50 8.73 -12.68 -19.33
CA TRP A 50 8.03 -13.48 -18.32
C TRP A 50 9.02 -14.09 -17.30
N ALA A 51 10.11 -14.70 -17.77
CA ALA A 51 11.12 -15.29 -16.88
C ALA A 51 11.79 -14.23 -15.99
N ALA A 52 12.05 -13.04 -16.53
CA ALA A 52 12.59 -11.92 -15.77
C ALA A 52 11.61 -11.43 -14.69
N ALA A 53 10.31 -11.35 -14.98
CA ALA A 53 9.29 -10.99 -14.01
C ALA A 53 9.18 -12.03 -12.87
N ILE A 54 9.26 -13.33 -13.20
CA ILE A 54 9.28 -14.41 -12.20
C ILE A 54 10.54 -14.35 -11.32
N ASP A 55 11.71 -14.09 -11.90
CA ASP A 55 12.94 -13.90 -11.13
C ASP A 55 12.83 -12.69 -10.18
N TRP A 56 12.28 -11.57 -10.66
CA TRP A 56 12.06 -10.39 -9.84
C TRP A 56 11.14 -10.68 -8.64
N LEU A 57 9.97 -11.31 -8.85
CA LEU A 57 9.07 -11.72 -7.77
C LEU A 57 9.77 -12.66 -6.78
N THR A 58 10.58 -13.58 -7.30
CA THR A 58 11.36 -14.52 -6.48
C THR A 58 12.38 -13.80 -5.60
N ARG A 59 13.10 -12.82 -6.15
CA ARG A 59 14.07 -12.01 -5.39
C ARG A 59 13.39 -11.09 -4.37
N THR A 60 12.26 -10.47 -4.73
CA THR A 60 11.41 -9.71 -3.80
C THR A 60 11.04 -10.57 -2.60
N GLY A 61 10.51 -11.78 -2.82
CA GLY A 61 10.17 -12.71 -1.75
C GLY A 61 11.38 -13.13 -0.90
N LYS A 62 12.55 -13.37 -1.51
CA LYS A 62 13.79 -13.75 -0.79
C LYS A 62 14.38 -12.63 0.06
N LEU A 63 14.10 -11.37 -0.26
CA LEU A 63 14.55 -10.20 0.49
C LEU A 63 13.62 -9.85 1.66
N CYS A 64 12.40 -10.41 1.70
CA CYS A 64 11.53 -10.30 2.86
C CYS A 64 12.15 -10.97 4.09
N SER A 65 12.01 -10.31 5.25
CA SER A 65 12.43 -10.79 6.57
C SER A 65 11.49 -10.26 7.65
N GLN A 66 11.76 -10.56 8.92
CA GLN A 66 10.98 -10.00 10.03
C GLN A 66 11.01 -8.46 10.09
N LYS A 67 12.08 -7.83 9.59
CA LYS A 67 12.29 -6.38 9.64
C LYS A 67 12.14 -5.68 8.28
N ARG A 68 11.98 -6.45 7.19
CA ARG A 68 11.94 -5.93 5.82
C ARG A 68 10.81 -6.60 5.07
N GLN A 69 9.84 -5.82 4.58
CA GLN A 69 8.70 -6.33 3.82
C GLN A 69 8.76 -5.81 2.38
N GLU A 70 9.50 -6.50 1.53
CA GLU A 70 9.72 -6.08 0.14
C GLU A 70 8.46 -6.13 -0.73
N PHE A 71 7.48 -6.99 -0.40
CA PHE A 71 6.18 -6.93 -1.09
C PHE A 71 5.38 -5.68 -0.72
N ILE A 72 5.51 -5.15 0.50
CA ILE A 72 4.90 -3.87 0.87
C ILE A 72 5.59 -2.74 0.11
N LEU A 73 6.94 -2.73 0.09
CA LEU A 73 7.69 -1.71 -0.65
C LEU A 73 7.44 -1.77 -2.16
N THR A 74 7.26 -2.97 -2.70
CA THR A 74 6.81 -3.17 -4.09
C THR A 74 5.43 -2.54 -4.31
N SER A 75 4.48 -2.76 -3.39
CA SER A 75 3.15 -2.15 -3.41
C SER A 75 3.23 -0.61 -3.35
N ASP A 76 4.17 -0.06 -2.57
CA ASP A 76 4.39 1.38 -2.47
C ASP A 76 4.90 1.98 -3.79
N VAL A 77 5.92 1.37 -4.40
CA VAL A 77 6.49 1.82 -5.68
C VAL A 77 5.49 1.69 -6.84
N LEU A 78 4.64 0.67 -6.82
CA LEU A 78 3.56 0.50 -7.79
C LEU A 78 2.33 1.37 -7.50
N GLY A 79 2.30 2.13 -6.40
CA GLY A 79 1.18 2.98 -6.00
C GLY A 79 -0.03 2.23 -5.46
N VAL A 80 0.06 0.91 -5.27
CA VAL A 80 -1.03 0.06 -4.78
C VAL A 80 -1.40 0.42 -3.34
N SER A 81 -0.41 0.66 -2.48
CA SER A 81 -0.64 1.01 -1.07
C SER A 81 -1.43 2.33 -0.94
N MET A 82 -1.08 3.34 -1.74
CA MET A 82 -1.81 4.61 -1.79
C MET A 82 -3.22 4.45 -2.33
N LEU A 83 -3.42 3.60 -3.35
CA LEU A 83 -4.74 3.34 -3.89
C LEU A 83 -5.65 2.64 -2.85
N VAL A 84 -5.09 1.67 -2.11
CA VAL A 84 -5.80 1.01 -1.00
C VAL A 84 -6.16 2.03 0.09
N ASP A 85 -5.23 2.90 0.48
CA ASP A 85 -5.49 3.97 1.45
C ASP A 85 -6.66 4.87 0.99
N ALA A 86 -6.59 5.39 -0.23
CA ALA A 86 -7.62 6.28 -0.78
C ALA A 86 -9.00 5.62 -0.87
N ILE A 87 -9.08 4.32 -1.17
CA ILE A 87 -10.35 3.57 -1.21
C ILE A 87 -10.98 3.45 0.18
N ASN A 88 -10.16 3.18 1.21
CA ASN A 88 -10.63 2.92 2.56
C ASN A 88 -10.81 4.20 3.40
N HIS A 89 -10.16 5.29 3.02
CA HIS A 89 -10.23 6.60 3.67
C HIS A 89 -10.92 7.65 2.80
N ARG A 90 -11.97 7.24 2.06
CA ARG A 90 -12.86 8.18 1.38
C ARG A 90 -13.44 9.16 2.38
N ARG A 91 -13.18 10.45 2.15
CA ARG A 91 -13.41 11.50 3.13
C ARG A 91 -14.16 12.69 2.54
N PRO A 92 -14.85 13.49 3.37
CA PRO A 92 -15.38 14.78 2.95
C PRO A 92 -14.25 15.71 2.48
N GLY A 93 -14.54 16.59 1.51
CA GLY A 93 -13.52 17.42 0.85
C GLY A 93 -12.72 18.34 1.78
N ALA A 94 -13.28 18.72 2.93
CA ALA A 94 -12.64 19.61 3.90
C ALA A 94 -11.67 18.91 4.88
N ALA A 95 -11.67 17.57 4.95
CA ALA A 95 -10.73 16.85 5.80
C ALA A 95 -9.28 16.99 5.30
N THR A 96 -8.29 16.66 6.13
CA THR A 96 -6.88 16.50 5.69
C THR A 96 -6.71 15.18 4.92
N PRO A 97 -5.98 15.14 3.79
CA PRO A 97 -5.70 13.89 3.08
C PRO A 97 -4.97 12.87 3.93
N SER A 98 -5.43 11.61 3.88
CA SER A 98 -4.65 10.48 4.37
C SER A 98 -3.53 10.15 3.39
N THR A 99 -2.54 9.43 3.90
CA THR A 99 -1.48 8.79 3.14
C THR A 99 -1.08 7.51 3.86
N VAL A 100 -0.29 6.66 3.19
CA VAL A 100 0.27 5.45 3.79
C VAL A 100 1.12 5.78 5.02
N GLU A 101 1.03 4.96 6.06
CA GLU A 101 1.81 5.09 7.29
C GLU A 101 3.31 4.79 7.06
N GLY A 102 3.61 3.83 6.20
CA GLY A 102 4.98 3.35 5.99
C GLY A 102 5.48 2.44 7.13
N PRO A 103 6.69 1.86 7.01
CA PRO A 103 7.14 0.76 7.87
C PRO A 103 7.83 1.22 9.17
N PHE A 104 7.91 2.53 9.43
CA PHE A 104 8.77 3.10 10.47
C PHE A 104 8.02 3.64 11.69
N HIS A 105 6.69 3.49 11.73
CA HIS A 105 5.93 3.81 12.94
C HIS A 105 6.34 2.90 14.09
N VAL A 106 6.57 3.50 15.26
CA VAL A 106 6.86 2.78 16.50
C VAL A 106 5.79 3.19 17.51
N PRO A 107 4.97 2.23 18.00
CA PRO A 107 3.89 2.55 18.93
C PRO A 107 4.44 2.96 20.30
N ASN A 108 3.66 3.76 21.02
CA ASN A 108 3.95 4.22 22.38
C ASN A 108 5.18 5.14 22.47
N ALA A 109 5.32 6.07 21.51
CA ALA A 109 6.30 7.14 21.60
C ALA A 109 6.10 7.96 22.90
N PRO A 110 7.19 8.51 23.49
CA PRO A 110 7.09 9.35 24.67
C PRO A 110 6.20 10.58 24.42
N ALA A 111 5.28 10.87 25.34
CA ALA A 111 4.45 12.06 25.25
C ALA A 111 5.30 13.33 25.42
N MET A 112 5.07 14.32 24.57
CA MET A 112 5.75 15.62 24.61
C MET A 112 4.74 16.76 24.72
N ALA A 113 5.12 17.84 25.39
CA ALA A 113 4.31 19.05 25.46
C ALA A 113 4.36 19.83 24.12
N ASN A 114 3.34 20.64 23.85
CA ASN A 114 3.35 21.54 22.70
C ASN A 114 4.56 22.50 22.78
N GLY A 115 5.32 22.58 21.69
CA GLY A 115 6.56 23.37 21.60
C GLY A 115 7.82 22.65 22.10
N ALA A 116 7.73 21.37 22.48
CA ALA A 116 8.91 20.56 22.81
C ALA A 116 9.78 20.26 21.57
N ASP A 117 11.06 20.00 21.81
CA ASP A 117 12.00 19.54 20.79
C ASP A 117 11.98 18.00 20.71
N MET A 118 11.47 17.48 19.59
CA MET A 118 11.42 16.04 19.35
C MET A 118 12.73 15.46 18.79
N ALA A 119 13.68 16.30 18.32
CA ALA A 119 14.92 15.83 17.73
C ALA A 119 15.85 15.21 18.77
N GLN A 120 15.82 15.69 20.02
CA GLN A 120 16.59 15.12 21.15
C GLN A 120 18.09 14.93 20.83
N GLY A 121 18.66 15.82 20.00
CA GLY A 121 20.06 15.77 19.56
C GLY A 121 20.33 15.01 18.25
N ALA A 122 19.31 14.52 17.55
CA ALA A 122 19.45 13.98 16.20
C ALA A 122 20.02 15.03 15.22
N PRO A 123 20.91 14.62 14.30
CA PRO A 123 21.49 15.54 13.33
C PRO A 123 20.42 16.07 12.36
N GLY A 124 20.54 17.34 11.97
CA GLY A 124 19.61 17.97 11.03
C GLY A 124 19.57 19.49 11.13
N VAL A 125 18.81 20.11 10.22
CA VAL A 125 18.51 21.55 10.27
C VAL A 125 17.28 21.77 11.16
N PRO A 126 17.32 22.69 12.14
CA PRO A 126 16.17 22.99 12.98
C PRO A 126 14.91 23.33 12.16
N CYS A 127 13.80 22.65 12.45
CA CYS A 127 12.51 22.83 11.79
C CYS A 127 11.42 23.09 12.82
N PHE A 128 10.70 24.22 12.69
CA PHE A 128 9.56 24.54 13.54
C PHE A 128 8.26 24.11 12.85
N VAL A 129 7.54 23.17 13.47
CA VAL A 129 6.23 22.72 12.99
C VAL A 129 5.15 23.30 13.90
N THR A 130 4.23 24.07 13.33
CA THR A 130 3.10 24.69 14.06
C THR A 130 1.82 24.53 13.26
N GLY A 131 0.68 24.39 13.94
CA GLY A 131 -0.61 24.23 13.28
C GLY A 131 -1.80 24.28 14.24
N THR A 132 -2.98 23.95 13.72
CA THR A 132 -4.22 23.84 14.51
C THR A 132 -5.01 22.64 14.01
N VAL A 133 -5.47 21.80 14.93
CA VAL A 133 -6.41 20.71 14.60
C VAL A 133 -7.83 21.28 14.62
N ARG A 134 -8.57 21.07 13.54
CA ARG A 134 -9.95 21.53 13.38
C ARG A 134 -10.84 20.40 12.92
N GLY A 135 -12.12 20.46 13.30
CA GLY A 135 -13.16 19.61 12.75
C GLY A 135 -13.61 20.07 11.37
N LEU A 136 -14.58 19.36 10.80
CA LEU A 136 -15.05 19.60 9.43
C LEU A 136 -15.75 20.96 9.27
N ASP A 137 -16.32 21.50 10.35
CA ASP A 137 -17.00 22.80 10.36
C ASP A 137 -16.04 23.94 10.76
N GLY A 138 -14.74 23.64 10.91
CA GLY A 138 -13.67 24.60 11.20
C GLY A 138 -13.48 24.91 12.68
N GLU A 139 -14.26 24.31 13.57
CA GLU A 139 -14.12 24.41 15.02
C GLU A 139 -12.81 23.79 15.51
N PRO A 140 -12.12 24.40 16.49
CA PRO A 140 -10.88 23.84 17.04
C PRO A 140 -11.15 22.57 17.85
N VAL A 141 -10.30 21.56 17.69
CA VAL A 141 -10.37 20.31 18.45
C VAL A 141 -9.37 20.35 19.61
N ALA A 142 -9.87 20.60 20.82
CA ALA A 142 -9.04 20.61 22.02
C ALA A 142 -8.65 19.19 22.45
N GLY A 143 -7.42 19.02 22.94
CA GLY A 143 -6.92 17.74 23.47
C GLY A 143 -6.62 16.67 22.41
N ALA A 144 -6.61 17.04 21.12
CA ALA A 144 -6.16 16.13 20.06
C ALA A 144 -4.69 15.72 20.29
N VAL A 145 -4.40 14.45 20.04
CA VAL A 145 -3.05 13.89 20.11
C VAL A 145 -2.46 13.87 18.69
N LEU A 146 -1.24 14.39 18.54
CA LEU A 146 -0.45 14.28 17.31
C LEU A 146 0.68 13.29 17.56
N ASP A 147 0.63 12.14 16.87
CA ASP A 147 1.73 11.16 16.85
C ASP A 147 2.60 11.46 15.63
N LEU A 148 3.89 11.72 15.84
CA LEU A 148 4.80 12.27 14.85
C LEU A 148 6.10 11.46 14.84
N TRP A 149 6.58 11.14 13.64
CA TRP A 149 7.90 10.53 13.42
C TRP A 149 8.50 11.07 12.13
N GLN A 150 9.82 11.07 12.05
CA GLN A 150 10.60 11.41 10.88
C GLN A 150 11.98 10.74 10.97
N THR A 151 12.73 10.73 9.86
CA THR A 151 14.14 10.39 9.88
C THR A 151 14.97 11.53 10.49
N ASP A 152 16.22 11.23 10.84
CA ASP A 152 17.24 12.25 11.06
C ASP A 152 17.70 12.85 9.72
N GLY A 153 18.66 13.77 9.80
CA GLY A 153 19.19 14.52 8.66
C GLY A 153 20.43 13.91 7.99
N GLU A 154 20.81 12.67 8.32
CA GLU A 154 21.96 11.96 7.73
C GLU A 154 21.54 10.84 6.75
#